data_AF-A0A7S3LG50-F1
#
_entry.id   AF-A0A7S3LG50-F1
#
_cell.length_a   1.000
_cell.length_b   1.000
_cell.length_c   1.000
_cell.angle_alpha   90.00
_cell.angle_beta   90.00
_cell.angle_gamma   90.00
#
_symmetry.space_group_name_H-M   'P 1'
#
loop_
_entity.id
_entity.type
_entity.pdbx_description
1 polymer ?
#
loop_
_entity_poly.entity_id
_entity_poly.type
_entity_poly.pdbx_seq_one_letter_code
_entity_poly.pdbx_strand_id
1 'polypeptide(L)'
;VGEYAARWLSKHGVRLVLGKFLDSWDENSCKLKDGTVIQADIVYVCFGDRPNSQCASSASTPTSGSAALVPFNAKLDRRKCVIVANTLQLSTGDKNGCIFACGDVATPPTEGNKQAFHAETQGHLAARNVMRMDQRQELYRYPEDIAGSSQMPLIFILSLGRYDGVLGFNQLIIPGPITAVLKWGLEFTKVIHMQGRPIGKIIWNLADALVLFLSRNLIKPSVPSTLSKSKTG
;
A
#
# COMPACT_ATOMS: atom_id res chain seq x y z
N VAL A 1 -15.43 -10.52 3.25
CA VAL A 1 -15.52 -9.04 3.32
C VAL A 1 -16.61 -8.50 2.41
N GLY A 2 -16.51 -8.71 1.08
CA GLY A 2 -17.43 -8.12 0.10
C GLY A 2 -18.91 -8.40 0.37
N GLU A 3 -19.29 -9.66 0.65
CA GLU A 3 -20.68 -10.02 0.96
C GLU A 3 -21.22 -9.34 2.22
N TYR A 4 -20.39 -9.19 3.26
CA TYR A 4 -20.80 -8.52 4.49
C TYR A 4 -21.04 -7.03 4.25
N ALA A 5 -20.10 -6.36 3.58
CA ALA A 5 -20.21 -4.96 3.20
C ALA A 5 -21.41 -4.71 2.28
N ALA A 6 -21.63 -5.58 1.29
CA ALA A 6 -22.76 -5.48 0.36
C ALA A 6 -24.10 -5.58 1.09
N ARG A 7 -24.27 -6.56 1.99
CA ARG A 7 -25.48 -6.69 2.81
C ARG A 7 -25.70 -5.46 3.69
N TRP A 8 -24.64 -4.96 4.32
CA TRP A 8 -24.72 -3.76 5.15
C TRP A 8 -25.18 -2.55 4.34
N LEU A 9 -24.57 -2.30 3.18
CA LEU A 9 -24.89 -1.18 2.29
C LEU A 9 -26.33 -1.28 1.77
N SER A 10 -26.75 -2.45 1.30
CA SER A 10 -28.13 -2.66 0.83
C SER A 10 -29.17 -2.44 1.93
N LYS A 11 -28.87 -2.84 3.18
CA LYS A 11 -29.76 -2.58 4.33
C LYS A 11 -29.93 -1.08 4.61
N HIS A 12 -28.98 -0.25 4.20
CA HIS A 12 -29.01 1.21 4.35
C HIS A 12 -29.46 1.92 3.07
N GLY A 13 -30.16 1.22 2.17
CA GLY A 13 -30.72 1.82 0.96
C GLY A 13 -29.69 2.17 -0.12
N VAL A 14 -28.44 1.70 0.01
CA VAL A 14 -27.41 1.95 -1.00
C VAL A 14 -27.61 1.01 -2.18
N ARG A 15 -27.74 1.59 -3.38
CA ARG A 15 -27.78 0.83 -4.64
C ARG A 15 -26.37 0.47 -5.09
N LEU A 16 -26.04 -0.82 -5.08
CA LEU A 16 -24.75 -1.33 -5.54
C LEU A 16 -24.78 -1.60 -7.04
N VAL A 17 -23.87 -0.97 -7.78
CA VAL A 17 -23.67 -1.21 -9.21
C VAL A 17 -22.32 -1.90 -9.40
N LEU A 18 -22.32 -3.24 -9.38
CA LEU A 18 -21.11 -4.08 -9.45
C LEU A 18 -20.87 -4.60 -10.86
N GLY A 19 -19.62 -4.94 -11.18
CA GLY A 19 -19.24 -5.50 -12.50
C GLY A 19 -19.32 -4.49 -13.65
N LYS A 20 -19.56 -3.22 -13.35
CA LYS A 20 -19.58 -2.11 -14.31
C LYS A 20 -18.40 -1.19 -14.03
N PHE A 21 -17.81 -0.65 -15.09
CA PHE A 21 -16.71 0.32 -14.99
C PHE A 21 -17.20 1.71 -15.34
N LEU A 22 -16.67 2.71 -14.65
CA LEU A 22 -16.90 4.10 -14.99
C LEU A 22 -16.17 4.45 -16.30
N ASP A 23 -16.82 5.27 -17.13
CA ASP A 23 -16.29 5.85 -18.36
C ASP A 23 -15.95 7.33 -18.16
N SER A 24 -16.93 8.13 -17.74
CA SER A 24 -16.78 9.55 -17.44
C SER A 24 -17.73 9.99 -16.33
N TRP A 25 -17.52 11.17 -15.76
CA TRP A 25 -18.39 11.78 -14.76
C TRP A 25 -18.28 13.30 -14.80
N ASP A 26 -19.28 13.95 -14.23
CA ASP A 26 -19.31 15.37 -13.91
C ASP A 26 -19.78 15.57 -12.46
N GLU A 27 -20.22 16.78 -12.11
CA GLU A 27 -20.66 17.12 -10.75
C GLU A 27 -21.94 16.39 -10.32
N ASN A 28 -22.79 16.02 -11.28
CA ASN A 28 -24.17 15.56 -11.07
C ASN A 28 -24.50 14.23 -11.78
N SER A 29 -23.55 13.65 -12.50
CA SER A 29 -23.79 12.42 -13.23
C SER A 29 -22.53 11.59 -13.42
N CYS A 30 -22.73 10.29 -13.61
CA CYS A 30 -21.67 9.39 -13.97
C CYS A 30 -22.13 8.45 -15.09
N LYS A 31 -21.28 8.28 -16.11
CA LYS A 31 -21.51 7.43 -17.27
C LYS A 31 -20.68 6.17 -17.16
N LEU A 32 -21.32 5.02 -17.28
CA LEU A 32 -20.68 3.72 -17.30
C LEU A 32 -20.24 3.34 -18.73
N LYS A 33 -19.28 2.41 -18.84
CA LYS A 33 -18.76 1.95 -20.13
C LYS A 33 -19.78 1.26 -21.04
N ASP A 34 -20.89 0.78 -20.49
CA ASP A 34 -22.00 0.21 -21.27
C ASP A 34 -23.00 1.28 -21.77
N GLY A 35 -22.70 2.56 -21.53
CA GLY A 35 -23.54 3.69 -21.92
C GLY A 35 -24.57 4.10 -20.88
N THR A 36 -24.76 3.33 -19.81
CA THR A 36 -25.70 3.69 -18.73
C THR A 36 -25.29 4.99 -18.06
N VAL A 37 -26.24 5.90 -17.86
CA VAL A 37 -26.03 7.17 -17.15
C VAL A 37 -26.75 7.11 -15.80
N ILE A 38 -26.03 7.45 -14.72
CA ILE A 38 -26.58 7.56 -13.37
C ILE A 38 -26.58 9.04 -12.99
N GLN A 39 -27.76 9.58 -12.73
CA GLN A 39 -27.95 10.95 -12.23
C GLN A 39 -27.83 10.98 -10.70
N ALA A 40 -27.26 12.05 -10.16
CA ALA A 40 -27.06 12.30 -8.74
C ALA A 40 -26.99 13.81 -8.43
N ASP A 41 -27.23 14.18 -7.17
CA ASP A 41 -27.04 15.56 -6.74
C ASP A 41 -25.56 15.90 -6.55
N ILE A 42 -24.74 14.90 -6.17
CA ILE A 42 -23.30 15.02 -5.93
C ILE A 42 -22.62 13.71 -6.33
N VAL A 43 -21.49 13.82 -7.03
CA VAL A 43 -20.63 12.69 -7.38
C VAL A 43 -19.35 12.70 -6.55
N TYR A 44 -19.10 11.62 -5.80
CA TYR A 44 -17.83 11.37 -5.12
C TYR A 44 -17.02 10.32 -5.87
N VAL A 45 -15.78 10.68 -6.21
CA VAL A 45 -14.92 9.87 -7.07
C VAL A 45 -13.83 9.22 -6.23
N CYS A 46 -13.97 7.92 -5.97
CA CYS A 46 -13.06 7.16 -5.12
C CYS A 46 -12.21 6.19 -5.95
N PHE A 47 -11.16 6.69 -6.62
CA PHE A 47 -10.21 5.86 -7.35
C PHE A 47 -8.84 5.82 -6.67
N GLY A 48 -8.08 4.75 -6.95
CA GLY A 48 -6.66 4.72 -6.63
C GLY A 48 -5.90 5.63 -7.59
N ASP A 49 -5.16 6.59 -7.06
CA ASP A 49 -4.36 7.50 -7.86
C ASP A 49 -3.06 6.84 -8.34
N ARG A 50 -2.46 7.43 -9.38
CA ARG A 50 -1.11 7.08 -9.84
C ARG A 50 -0.10 7.95 -9.09
N PRO A 51 1.03 7.40 -8.66
CA PRO A 51 2.05 8.22 -8.01
C PRO A 51 2.67 9.22 -9.00
N ASN A 52 3.09 10.37 -8.48
CA ASN A 52 3.78 11.43 -9.23
C ASN A 52 5.25 11.09 -9.53
N SER A 53 5.54 9.88 -9.99
CA SER A 53 6.91 9.39 -10.23
C SER A 53 7.53 9.85 -11.55
N GLN A 54 6.82 10.67 -12.34
CA GLN A 54 7.27 11.04 -13.68
C GLN A 54 8.61 11.78 -13.66
N CYS A 55 8.81 12.65 -12.65
CA CYS A 55 10.08 13.36 -12.45
C CYS A 55 11.27 12.43 -12.20
N ALA A 56 11.04 11.23 -11.66
CA ALA A 56 12.10 10.23 -11.44
C ALA A 56 12.50 9.50 -12.73
N SER A 57 11.66 9.52 -13.76
CA SER A 57 11.91 8.88 -15.05
C SER A 57 12.52 9.81 -16.09
N SER A 58 12.35 11.12 -15.93
CA SER A 58 12.89 12.11 -16.85
C SER A 58 14.40 12.19 -16.70
N ALA A 59 15.13 11.91 -17.78
CA ALA A 59 16.50 12.35 -17.90
C ALA A 59 16.45 13.89 -17.96
N SER A 60 16.80 14.57 -16.87
CA SER A 60 17.06 16.00 -16.92
C SER A 60 18.20 16.21 -17.92
N THR A 61 17.88 16.77 -19.08
CA THR A 61 18.88 17.23 -20.05
C THR A 61 19.77 18.21 -19.28
N PRO A 62 21.08 17.97 -19.18
CA PRO A 62 21.96 18.86 -18.43
C PRO A 62 21.89 20.24 -19.09
N THR A 63 21.22 21.19 -18.44
CA THR A 63 21.31 22.60 -18.80
C THR A 63 22.72 23.04 -18.49
N SER A 64 23.48 23.34 -19.55
CA SER A 64 24.87 23.78 -19.53
C SER A 64 25.10 24.83 -18.44
N GLY A 65 25.69 24.44 -17.31
CA GLY A 65 26.13 25.37 -16.26
C GLY A 65 25.71 25.04 -14.83
N SER A 66 24.80 24.10 -14.58
CA SER A 66 24.48 23.63 -13.22
C SER A 66 25.13 22.29 -12.95
N ALA A 67 25.69 22.10 -11.74
CA ALA A 67 26.34 20.87 -11.30
C ALA A 67 25.52 19.65 -11.75
N ALA A 68 26.14 18.73 -12.47
CA ALA A 68 25.49 17.61 -13.15
C ALA A 68 24.53 16.86 -12.21
N LEU A 69 23.24 17.20 -12.30
CA LEU A 69 22.16 16.42 -11.72
C LEU A 69 22.18 15.09 -12.48
N VAL A 70 22.73 14.06 -11.84
CA VAL A 70 22.72 12.70 -12.37
C VAL A 70 21.26 12.33 -12.62
N PRO A 71 20.84 12.12 -13.88
CA PRO A 71 19.47 11.76 -14.16
C PRO A 71 19.14 10.44 -13.46
N PHE A 72 18.07 10.46 -12.67
CA PHE A 72 17.64 9.35 -11.81
C PHE A 72 17.30 8.10 -12.63
N ASN A 73 16.88 8.29 -13.89
CA ASN A 73 16.63 7.24 -14.92
C ASN A 73 15.85 6.03 -14.37
N ALA A 74 14.89 6.29 -13.48
CA ALA A 74 14.13 5.23 -12.84
C ALA A 74 13.23 4.53 -13.87
N LYS A 75 13.28 3.21 -13.89
CA LYS A 75 12.29 2.40 -14.62
C LYS A 75 10.95 2.48 -13.89
N LEU A 76 9.90 2.83 -14.65
CA LEU A 76 8.54 2.86 -14.13
C LEU A 76 7.74 1.65 -14.63
N ASP A 77 6.88 1.09 -13.78
CA ASP A 77 5.94 0.05 -14.19
C ASP A 77 4.72 0.61 -14.94
N ARG A 78 3.77 -0.27 -15.31
CA ARG A 78 2.51 0.13 -15.98
C ARG A 78 1.67 1.12 -15.17
N ARG A 79 1.80 1.11 -13.84
CA ARG A 79 1.10 2.01 -12.91
C ARG A 79 1.89 3.29 -12.66
N LYS A 80 3.01 3.51 -13.36
CA LYS A 80 3.93 4.65 -13.17
C LYS A 80 4.61 4.65 -11.80
N CYS A 81 4.73 3.50 -11.15
CA CYS A 81 5.50 3.34 -9.91
C CYS A 81 6.96 3.02 -10.25
N VAL A 82 7.91 3.47 -9.41
CA VAL A 82 9.34 3.18 -9.51
C VAL A 82 9.59 1.71 -9.18
N ILE A 83 10.22 0.99 -10.12
CA ILE A 83 10.63 -0.39 -9.90
C ILE A 83 11.88 -0.40 -9.02
N VAL A 84 11.82 -1.14 -7.92
CA VAL A 84 12.93 -1.27 -6.96
C VAL A 84 13.35 -2.73 -6.78
N ALA A 85 14.60 -2.94 -6.39
CA ALA A 85 15.08 -4.24 -5.91
C ALA A 85 14.39 -4.62 -4.59
N ASN A 86 14.57 -5.87 -4.14
CA ASN A 86 14.08 -6.29 -2.82
C ASN A 86 14.76 -5.53 -1.66
N THR A 87 15.90 -4.87 -1.87
CA THR A 87 16.51 -3.95 -0.89
C THR A 87 15.89 -2.54 -0.89
N LEU A 88 14.84 -2.32 -1.69
CA LEU A 88 14.18 -1.05 -2.00
C LEU A 88 15.05 -0.03 -2.74
N GLN A 89 16.22 -0.45 -3.23
CA GLN A 89 17.07 0.37 -4.07
C GLN A 89 16.48 0.49 -5.48
N LEU A 90 16.64 1.65 -6.09
CA LEU A 90 16.35 1.82 -7.51
C LEU A 90 17.29 0.96 -8.35
N SER A 91 16.72 0.32 -9.36
CA SER A 91 17.48 -0.32 -10.43
C SER A 91 17.87 0.73 -11.48
N THR A 92 19.09 1.25 -11.39
CA THR A 92 19.67 2.18 -12.39
C THR A 92 20.65 1.41 -13.28
N GLY A 93 20.19 0.93 -14.44
CA GLY A 93 21.03 0.10 -15.32
C GLY A 93 21.37 -1.25 -14.69
N ASP A 94 22.64 -1.67 -14.77
CA ASP A 94 23.14 -2.98 -14.29
C ASP A 94 23.58 -2.99 -12.82
N LYS A 95 23.45 -1.86 -12.10
CA LYS A 95 23.89 -1.75 -10.70
C LYS A 95 22.79 -1.13 -9.83
N ASN A 96 22.69 -1.62 -8.60
CA ASN A 96 21.87 -0.98 -7.57
C ASN A 96 22.59 0.30 -7.11
N GLY A 97 21.89 1.43 -7.15
CA GLY A 97 22.43 2.73 -6.74
C GLY A 97 22.31 3.01 -5.24
N CYS A 98 22.70 4.22 -4.82
CA CYS A 98 22.55 4.72 -3.44
C CYS A 98 21.16 5.33 -3.16
N ILE A 99 20.19 5.06 -4.03
CA ILE A 99 18.89 5.71 -4.04
C ILE A 99 17.82 4.67 -3.71
N PHE A 100 16.93 5.02 -2.78
CA PHE A 100 15.86 4.15 -2.31
C PHE A 100 14.49 4.78 -2.61
N ALA A 101 13.50 3.95 -2.88
CA ALA A 101 12.10 4.37 -2.95
C ALA A 101 11.22 3.43 -2.12
N CYS A 102 10.24 4.00 -1.43
CA CYS A 102 9.34 3.28 -0.52
C CYS A 102 7.92 3.86 -0.57
N GLY A 103 6.95 3.09 -0.10
CA GLY A 103 5.54 3.47 -0.08
C GLY A 103 4.89 3.41 -1.47
N ASP A 104 3.89 4.26 -1.68
CA ASP A 104 3.02 4.14 -2.86
C ASP A 104 3.72 4.40 -4.19
N VAL A 105 4.87 5.08 -4.17
CA VAL A 105 5.70 5.34 -5.35
C VAL A 105 6.49 4.11 -5.80
N ALA A 106 6.76 3.14 -4.91
CA ALA A 106 7.65 2.02 -5.20
C ALA A 106 6.89 0.73 -5.54
N THR A 107 7.47 -0.09 -6.42
CA THR A 107 7.00 -1.44 -6.75
C THR A 107 8.12 -2.44 -6.44
N PRO A 108 8.14 -3.04 -5.23
CA PRO A 108 9.04 -4.14 -4.91
C PRO A 108 8.62 -5.43 -5.64
N PRO A 109 9.53 -6.40 -5.82
CA PRO A 109 9.28 -7.58 -6.66
C PRO A 109 8.21 -8.54 -6.11
N THR A 110 7.93 -8.47 -4.82
CA THR A 110 7.19 -9.48 -4.06
C THR A 110 5.79 -9.03 -3.65
N GLU A 111 5.38 -7.79 -3.97
CA GLU A 111 4.10 -7.23 -3.50
C GLU A 111 3.30 -6.46 -4.53
N GLY A 112 1.99 -6.77 -4.60
CA GLY A 112 1.02 -5.99 -5.36
C GLY A 112 0.17 -5.02 -4.50
N ASN A 113 0.12 -5.25 -3.18
CA ASN A 113 -0.73 -4.48 -2.28
C ASN A 113 0.06 -3.31 -1.68
N LYS A 114 -0.51 -2.11 -1.78
CA LYS A 114 0.05 -0.89 -1.22
C LYS A 114 -0.81 -0.46 -0.04
N GLN A 115 -0.28 -0.60 1.17
CA GLN A 115 -0.95 -0.27 2.42
C GLN A 115 -0.07 0.65 3.25
N ALA A 116 -0.67 1.48 4.11
CA ALA A 116 0.08 2.40 4.98
C ALA A 116 1.10 1.66 5.86
N PHE A 117 0.74 0.48 6.39
CA PHE A 117 1.65 -0.37 7.17
C PHE A 117 2.88 -0.81 6.36
N HIS A 118 2.68 -1.15 5.08
CA HIS A 118 3.78 -1.52 4.18
C HIS A 118 4.67 -0.30 3.90
N ALA A 119 4.07 0.86 3.64
CA ALA A 119 4.82 2.10 3.40
C ALA A 119 5.71 2.48 4.58
N GLU A 120 5.18 2.41 5.80
CA GLU A 120 5.92 2.65 7.05
C GLU A 120 7.07 1.64 7.22
N THR A 121 6.77 0.36 7.00
CA THR A 121 7.77 -0.72 7.07
C THR A 121 8.89 -0.54 6.03
N GLN A 122 8.54 -0.19 4.79
CA GLN A 122 9.50 0.08 3.73
C GLN A 122 10.35 1.31 4.05
N GLY A 123 9.77 2.37 4.62
CA GLY A 123 10.52 3.54 5.08
C GLY A 123 11.56 3.19 6.14
N HIS A 124 11.19 2.38 7.14
CA HIS A 124 12.14 1.89 8.14
C HIS A 124 13.25 1.02 7.54
N LEU A 125 12.92 0.14 6.59
CA LEU A 125 13.91 -0.69 5.90
C LEU A 125 14.89 0.16 5.09
N ALA A 126 14.38 1.10 4.29
CA ALA A 126 15.21 1.99 3.47
C ALA A 126 16.17 2.80 4.34
N ALA A 127 15.70 3.36 5.46
CA ALA A 127 16.55 4.07 6.42
C ALA A 127 17.67 3.17 6.99
N ARG A 128 17.32 1.94 7.39
CA ARG A 128 18.32 0.97 7.87
C ARG A 128 19.32 0.58 6.79
N ASN A 129 18.88 0.42 5.55
CA ASN A 129 19.75 0.08 4.43
C ASN A 129 20.69 1.23 4.08
N VAL A 130 20.27 2.49 4.20
CA VAL A 130 21.17 3.64 4.09
C VAL A 130 22.30 3.57 5.13
N MET A 131 21.96 3.30 6.40
CA MET A 131 22.96 3.15 7.46
C MET A 131 23.90 1.96 7.21
N ARG A 132 23.38 0.83 6.75
CA ARG A 132 24.18 -0.36 6.47
C ARG A 132 25.09 -0.16 5.25
N MET A 133 24.61 0.57 4.24
CA MET A 133 25.41 0.95 3.07
C MET A 133 26.60 1.82 3.47
N ASP A 134 26.39 2.81 4.34
CA ASP A 134 27.47 3.64 4.91
C ASP A 134 28.51 2.79 5.66
N GLN A 135 28.03 1.81 6.43
CA GLN A 135 28.87 0.86 7.18
C GLN A 135 29.43 -0.30 6.34
N ARG A 136 29.19 -0.32 5.02
CA ARG A 136 29.58 -1.41 4.09
C ARG A 136 29.09 -2.80 4.53
N GLN A 137 27.91 -2.87 5.14
CA GLN A 137 27.25 -4.10 5.55
C GLN A 137 26.27 -4.59 4.48
N GLU A 138 25.96 -5.88 4.52
CA GLU A 138 24.90 -6.47 3.69
C GLU A 138 23.55 -5.81 3.97
N LEU A 139 22.82 -5.44 2.92
CA LEU A 139 21.53 -4.75 3.01
C LEU A 139 20.40 -5.74 3.34
N TYR A 140 19.41 -5.25 4.08
CA TYR A 140 18.19 -6.01 4.34
C TYR A 140 17.26 -6.04 3.12
N ARG A 141 16.52 -7.15 3.01
CA ARG A 141 15.59 -7.47 1.94
C ARG A 141 14.14 -7.39 2.40
N TYR A 142 13.30 -6.94 1.48
CA TYR A 142 11.88 -6.79 1.62
C TYR A 142 11.13 -7.86 0.82
N PRO A 143 10.14 -8.55 1.42
CA PRO A 143 9.70 -8.45 2.82
C PRO A 143 10.41 -9.42 3.77
N GLU A 144 11.32 -10.27 3.29
CA GLU A 144 11.81 -11.44 4.02
C GLU A 144 12.47 -11.10 5.35
N ASP A 145 13.35 -10.09 5.39
CA ASP A 145 14.10 -9.77 6.60
C ASP A 145 13.24 -8.99 7.62
N ILE A 146 12.02 -8.58 7.24
CA ILE A 146 11.06 -7.89 8.10
C ILE A 146 9.92 -8.80 8.54
N ALA A 147 9.27 -9.47 7.60
CA ALA A 147 8.11 -10.33 7.85
C ALA A 147 8.51 -11.78 8.08
N GLY A 148 9.74 -12.20 7.78
CA GLY A 148 10.13 -13.62 7.86
C GLY A 148 9.37 -14.49 6.86
N SER A 149 8.78 -13.89 5.84
CA SER A 149 7.96 -14.52 4.80
C SER A 149 8.19 -13.81 3.47
N SER A 150 7.83 -14.46 2.37
CA SER A 150 7.91 -13.88 1.01
C SER A 150 6.86 -12.80 0.72
N GLN A 151 5.98 -12.50 1.68
CA GLN A 151 4.90 -11.52 1.59
C GLN A 151 4.70 -10.83 2.94
N MET A 152 4.40 -9.53 2.94
CA MET A 152 3.91 -8.86 4.14
C MET A 152 2.48 -9.31 4.50
N PRO A 153 2.11 -9.22 5.79
CA PRO A 153 0.72 -9.45 6.21
C PRO A 153 -0.23 -8.43 5.58
N LEU A 154 -1.36 -8.92 5.10
CA LEU A 154 -2.49 -8.08 4.68
C LEU A 154 -3.26 -7.62 5.93
N ILE A 155 -3.30 -6.32 6.19
CA ILE A 155 -4.01 -5.76 7.35
C ILE A 155 -4.88 -4.61 6.91
N PHE A 156 -6.16 -4.66 7.23
CA PHE A 156 -7.06 -3.54 6.93
C PHE A 156 -8.21 -3.47 7.92
N ILE A 157 -8.72 -2.26 8.11
CA ILE A 157 -9.96 -2.02 8.83
C ILE A 157 -10.84 -1.13 7.97
N LEU A 158 -11.96 -1.70 7.52
CA LEU A 158 -12.96 -1.01 6.74
C LEU A 158 -14.09 -0.55 7.66
N SER A 159 -14.37 0.75 7.71
CA SER A 159 -15.60 1.25 8.33
C SER A 159 -16.74 1.11 7.34
N LEU A 160 -17.88 0.57 7.78
CA LEU A 160 -19.11 0.56 6.98
C LEU A 160 -20.05 1.67 7.45
N GLY A 161 -19.98 2.04 8.73
CA GLY A 161 -20.63 3.22 9.29
C GLY A 161 -20.01 3.57 10.64
N ARG A 162 -20.72 4.35 11.45
CA ARG A 162 -20.25 4.77 12.79
C ARG A 162 -20.04 3.59 13.75
N TYR A 163 -20.86 2.55 13.62
CA TYR A 163 -20.94 1.44 14.58
C TYR A 163 -20.68 0.07 13.95
N ASP A 164 -20.16 0.02 12.73
CA ASP A 164 -19.93 -1.24 12.03
C ASP A 164 -18.71 -1.17 11.11
N GLY A 165 -18.04 -2.30 10.92
CA GLY A 165 -16.84 -2.41 10.12
C GLY A 165 -16.37 -3.85 9.90
N VAL A 166 -15.28 -3.98 9.16
CA VAL A 166 -14.63 -5.26 8.87
C VAL A 166 -13.13 -5.14 9.08
N LEU A 167 -12.60 -5.92 10.03
CA LEU A 167 -11.18 -6.07 10.27
C LEU A 167 -10.71 -7.27 9.46
N GLY A 168 -9.65 -7.10 8.69
CA GLY A 168 -8.97 -8.16 7.98
C GLY A 168 -7.53 -8.28 8.44
N PHE A 169 -7.10 -9.51 8.70
CA PHE A 169 -5.72 -9.89 8.96
C PHE A 169 -5.41 -11.18 8.20
N ASN A 170 -4.71 -11.08 7.06
CA ASN A 170 -4.50 -12.18 6.13
C ASN A 170 -5.83 -12.85 5.74
N GLN A 171 -6.03 -14.11 6.11
CA GLN A 171 -7.29 -14.84 5.84
C GLN A 171 -8.35 -14.63 6.92
N LEU A 172 -7.99 -14.08 8.08
CA LEU A 172 -8.93 -13.83 9.18
C LEU A 172 -9.74 -12.56 8.89
N ILE A 173 -11.06 -12.70 8.89
CA ILE A 173 -12.01 -11.60 8.70
C ILE A 173 -12.94 -11.52 9.90
N ILE A 174 -12.95 -10.37 10.58
CA ILE A 174 -13.79 -10.10 11.75
C ILE A 174 -14.76 -8.95 11.40
N PRO A 175 -16.00 -9.27 11.00
CA PRO A 175 -17.03 -8.25 10.77
C PRO A 175 -17.73 -7.85 12.08
N GLY A 176 -18.33 -6.66 12.09
CA GLY A 176 -19.27 -6.22 13.13
C GLY A 176 -18.78 -5.06 14.00
N PRO A 177 -19.53 -4.74 15.07
CA PRO A 177 -19.35 -3.52 15.84
C PRO A 177 -18.04 -3.47 16.63
N ILE A 178 -17.50 -4.64 17.03
CA ILE A 178 -16.19 -4.72 17.70
C ILE A 178 -15.08 -4.09 16.85
N THR A 179 -15.17 -4.23 15.53
CA THR A 179 -14.21 -3.65 14.60
C THR A 179 -14.28 -2.12 14.60
N ALA A 180 -15.47 -1.53 14.72
CA ALA A 180 -15.62 -0.08 14.79
C ALA A 180 -14.94 0.50 16.04
N VAL A 181 -15.06 -0.19 17.19
CA VAL A 181 -14.37 0.19 18.43
C VAL A 181 -12.85 0.08 18.27
N LEU A 182 -12.38 -1.02 17.69
CA LEU A 182 -10.95 -1.21 17.42
C LEU A 182 -10.40 -0.14 16.48
N LYS A 183 -11.16 0.21 15.43
CA LYS A 183 -10.81 1.29 14.49
C LYS A 183 -10.60 2.61 15.24
N TRP A 184 -11.56 3.00 16.07
CA TRP A 184 -11.48 4.23 16.85
C TRP A 184 -10.23 4.25 17.75
N GLY A 185 -9.95 3.14 18.44
CA GLY A 185 -8.75 3.01 19.28
C GLY A 185 -7.44 3.13 18.47
N LEU A 186 -7.39 2.52 17.28
CA LEU A 186 -6.22 2.60 16.40
C LEU A 186 -6.01 4.01 15.84
N GLU A 187 -7.08 4.68 15.43
CA GLU A 187 -7.00 6.08 14.96
C GLU A 187 -6.52 7.00 16.08
N PHE A 188 -7.10 6.89 17.26
CA PHE A 188 -6.70 7.68 18.43
C PHE A 188 -5.23 7.46 18.79
N THR A 189 -4.80 6.21 18.89
CA THR A 189 -3.39 5.88 19.22
C THR A 189 -2.42 6.28 18.11
N LYS A 190 -2.81 6.21 16.82
CA LYS A 190 -1.97 6.68 15.71
C LYS A 190 -1.79 8.20 15.75
N VAL A 191 -2.84 8.97 16.06
CA VAL A 191 -2.71 10.43 16.23
C VAL A 191 -1.73 10.76 17.36
N ILE A 192 -1.82 10.08 18.51
CA ILE A 192 -0.87 10.23 19.63
C ILE A 192 0.57 9.90 19.18
N HIS A 193 0.74 8.84 18.39
CA HIS A 193 2.04 8.46 17.84
C HIS A 193 2.59 9.53 16.90
N MET A 194 1.78 10.07 15.99
CA MET A 194 2.19 11.13 15.05
C MET A 194 2.50 12.46 15.74
N GLN A 195 1.91 12.72 16.91
CA GLN A 195 2.31 13.84 17.78
C GLN A 195 3.67 13.65 18.46
N GLY A 196 4.36 12.51 18.24
CA GLY A 196 5.67 12.23 18.81
C GLY A 196 5.64 11.83 20.29
N ARG A 197 4.45 11.61 20.88
CA ARG A 197 4.32 11.25 22.29
C ARG A 197 4.93 9.86 22.56
N PRO A 198 5.75 9.69 23.62
CA PRO A 198 6.43 8.42 23.89
C PRO A 198 5.49 7.22 24.01
N ILE A 199 4.34 7.41 24.67
CA ILE A 199 3.33 6.36 24.84
C ILE A 199 2.81 5.84 23.50
N GLY A 200 2.61 6.73 22.51
CA GLY A 200 2.18 6.34 21.16
C GLY A 200 3.22 5.48 20.46
N LYS A 201 4.51 5.86 20.57
CA LYS A 201 5.62 5.08 20.00
C LYS A 201 5.70 3.68 20.59
N ILE A 202 5.56 3.54 21.92
CA ILE A 202 5.58 2.24 22.60
C ILE A 202 4.42 1.37 22.13
N ILE A 203 3.20 1.91 22.09
CA ILE A 203 2.01 1.19 21.65
C ILE A 203 2.18 0.66 20.22
N TRP A 204 2.64 1.49 19.29
CA TRP A 204 2.80 1.08 17.89
C TRP A 204 3.96 0.11 17.67
N ASN A 205 5.09 0.28 18.36
CA ASN A 205 6.18 -0.69 18.31
C ASN A 205 5.73 -2.08 18.78
N LEU A 206 4.92 -2.15 19.85
CA LEU A 206 4.35 -3.41 20.33
C LEU A 206 3.33 -3.98 19.33
N ALA A 207 2.46 -3.14 18.78
CA ALA A 207 1.47 -3.55 17.78
C ALA A 207 2.13 -4.13 16.53
N ASP A 208 3.18 -3.49 16.01
CA ASP A 208 3.93 -3.95 14.84
C ASP A 208 4.64 -5.28 15.14
N ALA A 209 5.28 -5.40 16.31
CA ALA A 209 5.90 -6.65 16.73
C ALA A 209 4.88 -7.79 16.84
N LEU A 210 3.71 -7.52 17.42
CA LEU A 210 2.62 -8.48 17.52
C LEU A 210 2.10 -8.88 16.14
N VAL A 211 1.85 -7.91 15.25
CA VAL A 211 1.42 -8.14 13.88
C VAL A 211 2.39 -9.07 13.14
N LEU A 212 3.69 -8.79 13.20
CA LEU A 212 4.71 -9.61 12.54
C LEU A 212 4.79 -10.99 13.18
N PHE A 213 4.68 -11.09 14.51
CA PHE A 213 4.64 -12.35 15.23
C PHE A 213 3.44 -13.22 14.81
N LEU A 214 2.24 -12.63 14.77
CA LEU A 214 1.00 -13.31 14.37
C LEU A 214 1.09 -13.77 12.91
N SER A 215 1.60 -12.91 12.03
CA SER A 215 1.78 -13.23 10.60
C SER A 215 2.74 -14.38 10.39
N ARG A 216 3.85 -14.43 11.16
CA ARG A 216 4.86 -15.49 11.05
C ARG A 216 4.36 -16.83 11.57
N ASN A 217 3.69 -16.82 12.72
CA ASN A 217 3.47 -18.04 13.49
C ASN A 217 2.05 -18.58 13.44
N LEU A 218 1.03 -17.72 13.36
CA LEU A 218 -0.37 -18.14 13.55
C LEU A 218 -1.20 -18.01 12.28
N ILE A 219 -1.15 -16.87 11.60
CA ILE A 219 -2.04 -16.58 10.47
C ILE A 219 -1.16 -16.11 9.30
N LYS A 220 -0.65 -17.05 8.52
CA LYS A 220 0.29 -16.76 7.44
C LYS A 220 -0.38 -16.05 6.26
N PRO A 221 0.34 -15.15 5.54
CA PRO A 221 -0.14 -14.60 4.28
C PRO A 221 -0.41 -15.71 3.25
N SER A 222 -1.52 -15.61 2.55
CA SER A 222 -1.85 -16.51 1.45
C SER A 222 -1.13 -16.10 0.17
N VAL A 223 -0.33 -16.99 -0.41
CA VAL A 223 0.33 -16.73 -1.69
C VAL A 223 -0.73 -16.61 -2.80
N PRO A 224 -0.81 -15.49 -3.56
CA PRO A 224 -1.71 -15.38 -4.68
C PRO A 224 -1.49 -16.51 -5.69
N SER A 225 -2.56 -17.24 -6.00
CA SER A 225 -2.55 -18.42 -6.87
C SER A 225 -2.07 -18.13 -8.30
N THR A 226 -2.02 -16.86 -8.71
CA THR A 226 -1.57 -16.40 -10.03
C THR A 226 -0.07 -16.60 -10.29
N LEU A 227 0.77 -16.73 -9.25
CA LEU A 227 2.19 -17.06 -9.40
C LEU A 227 2.46 -18.57 -9.61
N SER A 228 1.45 -19.44 -9.43
CA SER A 228 1.63 -20.88 -9.68
C SER A 228 1.55 -21.29 -11.15
N LYS A 229 1.02 -20.40 -12.02
CA LYS A 229 0.78 -20.72 -13.44
C LYS A 229 1.92 -20.34 -14.41
N SER A 230 3.05 -19.82 -13.94
CA SER A 230 4.15 -19.40 -14.84
C SER A 230 5.30 -20.42 -14.97
N LYS A 231 5.15 -21.67 -14.50
CA LYS A 231 6.21 -22.70 -14.58
C LYS A 231 5.99 -23.82 -15.60
N THR A 232 5.04 -23.67 -16.52
CA THR A 232 4.88 -24.60 -17.65
C THR A 232 4.60 -23.80 -18.92
N GLY A 233 5.67 -23.42 -19.60
CA GLY A 233 5.70 -22.82 -20.92
C GLY A 233 7.07 -23.07 -21.53
#